data_AF-A0A8T3VAK4-F1
#
_entry.id   AF-A0A8T3VAK4-F1
#
_cell.length_a   1.000
_cell.length_b   1.000
_cell.length_c   1.000
_cell.angle_alpha   90.00
_cell.angle_beta   90.00
_cell.angle_gamma   90.00
#
_symmetry.space_group_name_H-M   'P 1'
#
loop_
_entity.id
_entity.type
_entity.pdbx_description
1 polymer ?
#
loop_
_entity_poly.entity_id
_entity_poly.type
_entity_poly.pdbx_seq_one_letter_code
_entity_poly.pdbx_strand_id
1 'polypeptide(L)'
;MSEHRIAMVGTPCEIMAASKLQHYTDSPIYVKLGLFCMENFSYKYFENLLEEYDLKMDDIEKFQIDKGFVFLLLKTRETVKIPLSIAKRIIRKNCNICVELTSETSDISIGSIGSDDGWSTLIIRTPKGEEIVNGALEQRFIEAKELSDSQFGLLNKIAESKINKNLEEIEKREFLARPVLYQREKSDDSIAKEISESSFLDLKSNVIDIGACVLCGACEYACPDNLITIDDTKPIMKGQCSEDCHACFAVCPRTFIPEDLRNDNSKAIGEFKKVLSVKSLKHSQGQDGSIVTTLLDYLLTNDIVSDALIVDKEDYLAWKPYAKITSDIDEVIKSGGTKYSVCPVFKPLKNISEEVD
;
A
#
# COMPACT_ATOMS: atom_id res chain seq x y z
N MET A 1 20.35 4.87 -16.33
CA MET A 1 19.62 4.77 -15.04
C MET A 1 18.87 6.07 -14.89
N SER A 2 17.58 6.04 -14.58
CA SER A 2 16.79 7.27 -14.37
C SER A 2 17.53 8.21 -13.40
N GLU A 3 17.56 9.51 -13.70
CA GLU A 3 18.14 10.50 -12.78
C GLU A 3 17.40 10.51 -11.43
N HIS A 4 16.12 10.10 -11.44
CA HIS A 4 15.30 9.94 -10.25
C HIS A 4 15.34 8.48 -9.74
N ARG A 5 15.82 8.30 -8.50
CA ARG A 5 15.70 7.06 -7.73
C ARG A 5 14.71 7.31 -6.60
N ILE A 6 13.50 6.77 -6.69
CA ILE A 6 12.42 7.11 -5.74
C ILE A 6 12.25 6.02 -4.67
N ALA A 7 12.20 6.41 -3.40
CA ALA A 7 11.68 5.56 -2.33
C ALA A 7 10.16 5.66 -2.27
N MET A 8 9.44 4.55 -2.41
CA MET A 8 8.00 4.49 -2.27
C MET A 8 7.59 3.88 -0.94
N VAL A 9 6.61 4.48 -0.27
CA VAL A 9 5.84 3.84 0.81
C VAL A 9 4.48 3.40 0.27
N GLY A 10 4.07 2.17 0.57
CA GLY A 10 2.77 1.68 0.12
C GLY A 10 2.27 0.48 0.90
N THR A 11 0.96 0.25 0.85
CA THR A 11 0.29 -0.96 1.34
C THR A 11 0.51 -2.13 0.38
N PRO A 12 0.20 -3.39 0.76
CA PRO A 12 0.49 -4.58 -0.05
C PRO A 12 0.04 -4.49 -1.51
N CYS A 13 -1.18 -3.99 -1.76
CA CYS A 13 -1.69 -3.85 -3.13
C CYS A 13 -1.02 -2.72 -3.93
N GLU A 14 -0.50 -1.69 -3.26
CA GLU A 14 0.28 -0.61 -3.89
C GLU A 14 1.70 -1.09 -4.17
N ILE A 15 2.33 -1.84 -3.25
CA ILE A 15 3.63 -2.46 -3.47
C ILE A 15 3.57 -3.48 -4.62
N MET A 16 2.52 -4.29 -4.69
CA MET A 16 2.30 -5.19 -5.83
C MET A 16 2.17 -4.41 -7.16
N ALA A 17 1.42 -3.30 -7.16
CA ALA A 17 1.31 -2.44 -8.34
C ALA A 17 2.68 -1.84 -8.74
N ALA A 18 3.49 -1.42 -7.77
CA ALA A 18 4.84 -0.92 -8.00
C ALA A 18 5.75 -1.99 -8.61
N SER A 19 5.67 -3.23 -8.10
CA SER A 19 6.41 -4.37 -8.65
C SER A 19 6.00 -4.69 -10.08
N LYS A 20 4.70 -4.65 -10.40
CA LYS A 20 4.22 -4.79 -11.78
C LYS A 20 4.65 -3.62 -12.67
N LEU A 21 4.64 -2.40 -12.17
CA LEU A 21 5.18 -1.24 -12.89
C LEU A 21 6.66 -1.46 -13.24
N GLN A 22 7.48 -1.90 -12.29
CA GLN A 22 8.90 -2.23 -12.55
C GLN A 22 9.07 -3.41 -13.52
N HIS A 23 8.13 -4.36 -13.55
CA HIS A 23 8.19 -5.51 -14.44
C HIS A 23 7.83 -5.16 -15.90
N TYR A 24 6.90 -4.22 -16.11
CA TYR A 24 6.38 -3.89 -17.44
C TYR A 24 6.80 -2.52 -17.99
N THR A 25 7.44 -1.67 -17.20
CA THR A 25 7.79 -0.29 -17.57
C THR A 25 9.13 0.13 -16.94
N ASP A 26 9.72 1.21 -17.44
CA ASP A 26 10.92 1.84 -16.85
C ASP A 26 10.56 2.71 -15.62
N SER A 27 9.98 2.08 -14.60
CA SER A 27 9.54 2.77 -13.38
C SER A 27 10.72 3.38 -12.59
N PRO A 28 10.63 4.65 -12.13
CA PRO A 28 11.69 5.30 -11.33
C PRO A 28 11.70 4.84 -9.86
N ILE A 29 10.76 3.98 -9.45
CA ILE A 29 10.70 3.44 -8.09
C ILE A 29 11.93 2.57 -7.87
N TYR A 30 12.79 3.01 -6.95
CA TYR A 30 14.05 2.35 -6.65
C TYR A 30 13.99 1.54 -5.35
N VAL A 31 13.36 2.07 -4.29
CA VAL A 31 13.19 1.39 -2.98
C VAL A 31 11.70 1.26 -2.66
N LYS A 32 11.26 0.08 -2.23
CA LYS A 32 9.88 -0.19 -1.81
C LYS A 32 9.83 -0.45 -0.30
N LEU A 33 9.25 0.48 0.45
CA LEU A 33 8.92 0.34 1.87
C LEU A 33 7.44 -0.07 2.01
N GLY A 34 7.21 -1.36 2.25
CA GLY A 34 5.88 -1.94 2.33
C GLY A 34 5.28 -1.84 3.73
N LEU A 35 4.05 -1.38 3.85
CA LEU A 35 3.33 -1.34 5.13
C LEU A 35 2.59 -2.66 5.35
N PHE A 36 2.47 -3.07 6.61
CA PHE A 36 1.47 -4.07 6.98
C PHE A 36 0.08 -3.46 6.86
N CYS A 37 -0.86 -4.18 6.25
CA CYS A 37 -2.21 -3.66 6.07
C CYS A 37 -3.23 -4.77 6.22
N MET A 38 -4.18 -4.60 7.13
CA MET A 38 -5.31 -5.52 7.28
C MET A 38 -6.45 -5.13 6.32
N GLU A 39 -6.98 -3.92 6.49
CA GLU A 39 -8.13 -3.39 5.77
C GLU A 39 -7.95 -1.87 5.60
N ASN A 40 -8.61 -1.27 4.60
CA ASN A 40 -8.61 0.16 4.35
C ASN A 40 -10.06 0.65 4.14
N PHE A 41 -10.33 1.92 4.42
CA PHE A 41 -11.69 2.46 4.51
C PHE A 41 -12.02 3.40 3.36
N SER A 42 -13.31 3.50 3.05
CA SER A 42 -13.83 4.50 2.12
C SER A 42 -14.00 5.82 2.85
N TYR A 43 -13.30 6.87 2.43
CA TYR A 43 -13.44 8.22 2.98
C TYR A 43 -14.91 8.63 3.06
N LYS A 44 -15.65 8.48 1.95
CA LYS A 44 -17.07 8.86 1.88
C LYS A 44 -17.96 8.05 2.83
N TYR A 45 -17.71 6.75 2.97
CA TYR A 45 -18.52 5.95 3.90
C TYR A 45 -18.12 6.22 5.34
N PHE A 46 -16.87 6.62 5.60
CA PHE A 46 -16.44 7.02 6.91
C PHE A 46 -17.09 8.35 7.32
N GLU A 47 -17.16 9.35 6.43
CA GLU A 47 -17.96 10.57 6.66
C GLU A 47 -19.39 10.22 7.07
N ASN A 48 -20.07 9.38 6.29
CA ASN A 48 -21.45 8.98 6.58
C ASN A 48 -21.59 8.24 7.92
N LEU A 49 -20.59 7.43 8.31
CA LEU A 49 -20.60 6.75 9.61
C LEU A 49 -20.43 7.74 10.76
N LEU A 50 -19.59 8.76 10.61
CA LEU A 50 -19.38 9.76 11.66
C LEU A 50 -20.62 10.62 11.90
N GLU A 51 -21.46 10.83 10.89
CA GLU A 51 -22.77 11.48 11.05
C GLU A 51 -23.68 10.72 12.03
N GLU A 52 -23.60 9.38 12.10
CA GLU A 52 -24.35 8.58 13.09
C GLU A 52 -23.90 8.86 14.55
N TYR A 53 -22.75 9.49 14.74
CA TYR A 53 -22.15 9.85 16.02
C TYR A 53 -22.11 11.36 16.27
N ASP A 54 -22.78 12.16 15.42
CA ASP A 54 -22.72 13.63 15.45
C ASP A 54 -21.28 14.19 15.31
N LEU A 55 -20.42 13.50 14.54
CA LEU A 55 -19.03 13.86 14.30
C LEU A 55 -18.76 14.15 12.82
N LYS A 56 -17.68 14.86 12.56
CA LYS A 56 -17.10 15.10 11.24
C LYS A 56 -15.66 14.62 11.21
N MET A 57 -15.12 14.43 10.00
CA MET A 57 -13.71 14.07 9.81
C MET A 57 -12.76 15.06 10.49
N ASP A 58 -13.10 16.36 10.48
CA ASP A 58 -12.28 17.41 11.11
C ASP A 58 -12.28 17.35 12.65
N ASP A 59 -13.22 16.68 13.29
CA ASP A 59 -13.23 16.57 14.75
C ASP A 59 -12.13 15.61 15.26
N ILE A 60 -11.61 14.74 14.40
CA ILE A 60 -10.69 13.67 14.74
C ILE A 60 -9.24 14.18 14.73
N GLU A 61 -8.55 14.04 15.86
CA GLU A 61 -7.11 14.29 16.01
C GLU A 61 -6.28 13.03 15.72
N LYS A 62 -6.74 11.85 16.18
CA LYS A 62 -6.05 10.57 15.99
C LYS A 62 -7.03 9.43 15.75
N PHE A 63 -6.70 8.56 14.82
CA PHE A 63 -7.43 7.32 14.54
C PHE A 63 -6.54 6.13 14.83
N GLN A 64 -7.06 5.12 15.53
CA GLN A 64 -6.35 3.87 15.80
C GLN A 64 -7.30 2.66 15.76
N ILE A 65 -6.81 1.52 15.28
CA ILE A 65 -7.53 0.23 15.36
C ILE A 65 -6.80 -0.66 16.33
N ASP A 66 -7.48 -1.09 17.39
CA ASP A 66 -6.92 -2.04 18.35
C ASP A 66 -8.04 -2.85 19.02
N LYS A 67 -7.73 -4.08 19.46
CA LYS A 67 -8.58 -4.92 20.33
C LYS A 67 -10.07 -4.98 19.94
N GLY A 68 -10.38 -5.02 18.64
CA GLY A 68 -11.76 -5.14 18.17
C GLY A 68 -12.52 -3.83 17.99
N PHE A 69 -11.85 -2.68 18.11
CA PHE A 69 -12.48 -1.36 18.01
C PHE A 69 -11.67 -0.39 17.15
N VAL A 70 -12.38 0.58 16.57
CA VAL A 70 -11.81 1.83 16.07
C VAL A 70 -11.91 2.85 17.20
N PHE A 71 -10.79 3.47 17.54
CA PHE A 71 -10.67 4.54 18.52
C PHE A 71 -10.41 5.85 17.78
N LEU A 72 -11.27 6.84 18.05
CA LEU A 72 -11.15 8.21 17.53
C LEU A 72 -10.85 9.13 18.71
N LEU A 73 -9.62 9.63 18.80
CA LEU A 73 -9.28 10.73 19.69
C LEU A 73 -9.72 12.01 19.02
N LEU A 74 -10.62 12.76 19.65
CA LEU A 74 -11.12 14.02 19.16
C LEU A 74 -10.19 15.17 19.55
N LYS A 75 -10.26 16.29 18.82
CA LYS A 75 -9.56 17.54 19.17
C LYS A 75 -9.94 18.06 20.57
N THR A 76 -11.13 17.69 21.06
CA THR A 76 -11.62 17.97 22.42
C THR A 76 -10.92 17.14 23.51
N ARG A 77 -10.05 16.19 23.11
CA ARG A 77 -9.41 15.15 23.94
C ARG A 77 -10.33 14.02 24.40
N GLU A 78 -11.60 14.03 23.99
CA GLU A 78 -12.49 12.89 24.19
C GLU A 78 -12.13 11.74 23.26
N THR A 79 -12.43 10.51 23.68
CA THR A 79 -12.21 9.31 22.86
C THR A 79 -13.54 8.65 22.54
N VAL A 80 -13.85 8.55 21.25
CA VAL A 80 -15.02 7.82 20.74
C VAL A 80 -14.57 6.42 20.30
N LYS A 81 -15.37 5.41 20.67
CA LYS A 81 -15.05 4.00 20.45
C LYS A 81 -16.13 3.37 19.58
N ILE A 82 -15.76 2.95 18.37
CA ILE A 82 -16.66 2.31 17.40
C ILE A 82 -16.31 0.81 17.31
N PRO A 83 -17.25 -0.12 17.56
CA PRO A 83 -17.01 -1.56 17.36
C PRO A 83 -16.59 -1.89 15.93
N LEU A 84 -15.63 -2.80 15.75
CA LEU A 84 -15.22 -3.24 14.40
C LEU A 84 -16.38 -3.87 13.62
N SER A 85 -17.37 -4.47 14.29
CA SER A 85 -18.58 -4.98 13.62
C SER A 85 -19.37 -3.87 12.89
N ILE A 86 -19.33 -2.64 13.39
CA ILE A 86 -19.93 -1.46 12.75
C ILE A 86 -18.97 -0.89 11.72
N ALA A 87 -17.69 -0.71 12.08
CA ALA A 87 -16.67 -0.17 11.16
C ALA A 87 -16.49 -1.04 9.90
N LYS A 88 -16.83 -2.33 9.96
CA LYS A 88 -16.85 -3.21 8.78
C LYS A 88 -17.73 -2.72 7.62
N ARG A 89 -18.74 -1.89 7.90
CA ARG A 89 -19.62 -1.29 6.88
C ARG A 89 -18.87 -0.32 5.94
N ILE A 90 -17.80 0.29 6.43
CA ILE A 90 -17.06 1.34 5.71
C ILE A 90 -15.75 0.83 5.08
N ILE A 91 -15.43 -0.45 5.27
CA ILE A 91 -14.29 -1.12 4.63
C ILE A 91 -14.48 -1.19 3.12
N ARG A 92 -13.40 -0.96 2.37
CA ARG A 92 -13.41 -1.11 0.91
C ARG A 92 -13.58 -2.58 0.54
N LYS A 93 -14.55 -2.88 -0.33
CA LYS A 93 -14.86 -4.26 -0.76
C LYS A 93 -13.66 -5.00 -1.37
N ASN A 94 -12.74 -4.30 -2.01
CA ASN A 94 -11.50 -4.89 -2.55
C ASN A 94 -10.56 -5.45 -1.45
N CYS A 95 -10.66 -5.00 -0.20
CA CYS A 95 -9.86 -5.54 0.91
C CYS A 95 -10.28 -6.97 1.28
N ASN A 96 -11.54 -7.34 1.01
CA ASN A 96 -12.06 -8.69 1.30
C ASN A 96 -11.54 -9.76 0.32
N ILE A 97 -10.80 -9.35 -0.70
CA ILE A 97 -10.11 -10.24 -1.64
C ILE A 97 -8.61 -9.94 -1.63
N CYS A 98 -8.05 -9.50 -0.51
CA CYS A 98 -6.61 -9.25 -0.38
C CYS A 98 -6.01 -10.32 0.51
N VAL A 99 -5.25 -11.26 -0.05
CA VAL A 99 -4.65 -12.36 0.72
C VAL A 99 -3.29 -12.01 1.32
N GLU A 100 -2.88 -10.73 1.28
CA GLU A 100 -1.53 -10.35 1.67
C GLU A 100 -1.56 -9.35 2.82
N LEU A 101 -0.88 -9.64 3.93
CA LEU A 101 -0.77 -8.72 5.07
C LEU A 101 0.51 -7.88 5.00
N THR A 102 1.63 -8.48 4.61
CA THR A 102 2.97 -7.98 4.96
C THR A 102 3.76 -7.40 3.79
N SER A 103 3.15 -7.04 2.65
CA SER A 103 3.85 -6.38 1.52
C SER A 103 5.04 -7.21 0.96
N GLU A 104 4.76 -8.41 0.46
CA GLU A 104 5.72 -9.46 0.11
C GLU A 104 6.68 -9.10 -1.03
N THR A 105 6.31 -8.18 -1.92
CA THR A 105 7.17 -7.74 -3.02
C THR A 105 7.92 -6.43 -2.72
N SER A 106 7.95 -6.01 -1.46
CA SER A 106 8.75 -4.85 -1.00
C SER A 106 10.21 -5.20 -0.75
N ASP A 107 11.08 -4.20 -0.59
CA ASP A 107 12.45 -4.42 -0.12
C ASP A 107 12.50 -4.62 1.40
N ILE A 108 11.70 -3.81 2.10
CA ILE A 108 11.52 -3.82 3.55
C ILE A 108 10.03 -3.70 3.84
N SER A 109 9.50 -4.55 4.72
CA SER A 109 8.12 -4.45 5.19
C SER A 109 8.03 -4.06 6.66
N ILE A 110 7.09 -3.21 7.02
CA ILE A 110 7.04 -2.54 8.32
C ILE A 110 5.60 -2.54 8.85
N GLY A 111 5.42 -2.89 10.12
CA GLY A 111 4.17 -2.65 10.84
C GLY A 111 4.24 -2.99 12.33
N SER A 112 3.24 -2.59 13.10
CA SER A 112 3.21 -2.78 14.56
C SER A 112 3.06 -4.23 15.03
N ILE A 113 2.43 -5.10 14.24
CA ILE A 113 2.06 -6.46 14.68
C ILE A 113 3.31 -7.27 15.04
N GLY A 114 3.35 -7.83 16.25
CA GLY A 114 4.47 -8.65 16.73
C GLY A 114 5.56 -7.84 17.44
N SER A 115 5.38 -6.53 17.65
CA SER A 115 6.30 -5.69 18.41
C SER A 115 5.60 -4.97 19.57
N ASP A 116 6.40 -4.56 20.55
CA ASP A 116 5.91 -3.82 21.72
C ASP A 116 5.52 -2.37 21.35
N ASP A 117 4.77 -1.69 22.22
CA ASP A 117 4.42 -0.27 22.02
C ASP A 117 5.69 0.60 21.83
N GLY A 118 5.68 1.42 20.79
CA GLY A 118 6.82 2.26 20.40
C GLY A 118 7.89 1.54 19.58
N TRP A 119 7.73 0.24 19.32
CA TRP A 119 8.53 -0.55 18.39
C TRP A 119 7.70 -0.93 17.16
N SER A 120 8.36 -1.48 16.14
CA SER A 120 7.69 -2.04 14.98
C SER A 120 8.41 -3.25 14.45
N THR A 121 7.63 -4.17 13.90
CA THR A 121 8.17 -5.33 13.21
C THR A 121 8.61 -4.91 11.82
N LEU A 122 9.86 -5.23 11.51
CA LEU A 122 10.51 -5.00 10.23
C LEU A 122 10.88 -6.35 9.62
N ILE A 123 10.49 -6.58 8.38
CA ILE A 123 10.83 -7.77 7.59
C ILE A 123 11.77 -7.33 6.47
N ILE A 124 12.98 -7.88 6.45
CA ILE A 124 13.95 -7.71 5.37
C ILE A 124 13.63 -8.75 4.28
N ARG A 125 13.37 -8.29 3.05
CA ARG A 125 12.99 -9.18 1.94
C ARG A 125 14.06 -9.32 0.88
N THR A 126 14.70 -8.23 0.51
CA THR A 126 15.70 -8.21 -0.57
C THR A 126 17.11 -7.94 -0.04
N PRO A 127 18.17 -8.29 -0.79
CA PRO A 127 19.55 -7.89 -0.45
C PRO A 127 19.68 -6.37 -0.29
N LYS A 128 19.02 -5.59 -1.16
CA LYS A 128 18.98 -4.12 -1.05
C LYS A 128 18.32 -3.66 0.26
N GLY A 129 17.23 -4.31 0.68
CA GLY A 129 16.60 -4.06 1.97
C GLY A 129 17.54 -4.37 3.15
N GLU A 130 18.36 -5.42 3.04
CA GLU A 130 19.35 -5.80 4.05
C GLU A 130 20.45 -4.75 4.18
N GLU A 131 20.99 -4.26 3.06
CA GLU A 131 22.00 -3.19 3.03
C GLU A 131 21.47 -1.90 3.67
N ILE A 132 20.24 -1.51 3.33
CA ILE A 132 19.59 -0.31 3.90
C ILE A 132 19.44 -0.44 5.41
N VAL A 133 18.94 -1.58 5.91
CA VAL A 133 18.71 -1.80 7.35
C VAL A 133 20.01 -1.86 8.12
N ASN A 134 21.04 -2.53 7.59
CA ASN A 134 22.35 -2.59 8.23
C ASN A 134 22.99 -1.20 8.31
N GLY A 135 22.97 -0.41 7.23
CA GLY A 135 23.48 0.95 7.25
C GLY A 135 22.73 1.87 8.22
N ALA A 136 21.40 1.73 8.31
CA ALA A 136 20.58 2.46 9.29
C ALA A 136 20.91 2.08 10.75
N LEU A 137 21.25 0.82 11.02
CA LEU A 137 21.72 0.35 12.34
C LEU A 137 23.11 0.91 12.67
N GLU A 138 24.06 0.81 11.72
CA GLU A 138 25.44 1.29 11.87
C GLU A 138 25.49 2.80 12.15
N GLN A 139 24.68 3.58 11.43
CA GLN A 139 24.58 5.03 11.62
C GLN A 139 23.64 5.44 12.77
N ARG A 140 23.09 4.47 13.51
CA ARG A 140 22.21 4.69 14.66
C ARG A 140 20.96 5.52 14.33
N PHE A 141 20.38 5.31 13.15
CA PHE A 141 19.04 5.79 12.82
C PHE A 141 17.97 4.95 13.54
N ILE A 142 18.21 3.65 13.65
CA ILE A 142 17.34 2.69 14.33
C ILE A 142 18.13 1.84 15.32
N GLU A 143 17.43 1.25 16.28
CA GLU A 143 17.88 0.10 17.07
C GLU A 143 17.00 -1.11 16.78
N ALA A 144 17.55 -2.33 16.95
CA ALA A 144 16.86 -3.58 16.65
C ALA A 144 17.05 -4.63 17.75
N LYS A 145 16.05 -5.48 17.91
CA LYS A 145 16.06 -6.71 18.70
C LYS A 145 15.33 -7.82 17.96
N GLU A 146 15.56 -9.07 18.35
CA GLU A 146 14.82 -10.21 17.80
C GLU A 146 13.39 -10.26 18.36
N LEU A 147 12.45 -10.77 17.57
CA LEU A 147 11.12 -11.11 18.06
C LEU A 147 11.20 -12.40 18.88
N SER A 148 10.41 -12.50 19.95
CA SER A 148 10.17 -13.79 20.60
C SER A 148 9.35 -14.72 19.69
N ASP A 149 9.41 -16.03 19.94
CA ASP A 149 8.58 -17.02 19.23
C ASP A 149 7.07 -16.70 19.34
N SER A 150 6.64 -16.17 20.48
CA SER A 150 5.24 -15.76 20.69
C SER A 150 4.86 -14.54 19.86
N GLN A 151 5.75 -13.54 19.75
CA GLN A 151 5.55 -12.34 18.93
C GLN A 151 5.51 -12.70 17.44
N PHE A 152 6.44 -13.54 16.99
CA PHE A 152 6.47 -14.05 15.61
C PHE A 152 5.25 -14.94 15.30
N GLY A 153 4.86 -15.80 16.24
CA GLY A 153 3.66 -16.64 16.11
C GLY A 153 2.37 -15.82 16.02
N LEU A 154 2.26 -14.71 16.75
CA LEU A 154 1.12 -13.79 16.64
C LEU A 154 1.04 -13.15 15.25
N LEU A 155 2.16 -12.70 14.70
CA LEU A 155 2.22 -12.13 13.35
C LEU A 155 1.73 -13.13 12.30
N ASN A 156 2.26 -14.36 12.32
CA ASN A 156 1.85 -15.42 11.39
C ASN A 156 0.36 -15.71 11.51
N LYS A 157 -0.15 -15.88 12.74
CA LYS A 157 -1.58 -16.15 12.97
C LYS A 157 -2.49 -15.06 12.41
N ILE A 158 -2.12 -13.78 12.54
CA ILE A 158 -2.92 -12.68 11.99
C ILE A 158 -2.89 -12.69 10.46
N ALA A 159 -1.72 -12.96 9.87
CA ALA A 159 -1.57 -13.05 8.42
C ALA A 159 -2.36 -14.24 7.83
N GLU A 160 -2.26 -15.43 8.43
CA GLU A 160 -3.07 -16.62 8.09
C GLU A 160 -4.56 -16.33 8.18
N SER A 161 -4.99 -15.65 9.26
CA SER A 161 -6.41 -15.29 9.43
C SER A 161 -6.90 -14.38 8.31
N LYS A 162 -6.05 -13.49 7.79
CA LYS A 162 -6.40 -12.64 6.65
C LYS A 162 -6.51 -13.44 5.36
N ILE A 163 -5.52 -14.30 5.09
CA ILE A 163 -5.47 -15.19 3.92
C ILE A 163 -6.74 -16.05 3.87
N ASN A 164 -6.99 -16.84 4.92
CA ASN A 164 -8.09 -17.81 4.95
C ASN A 164 -9.45 -17.13 4.76
N LYS A 165 -9.73 -16.06 5.52
CA LYS A 165 -10.98 -15.28 5.41
C LYS A 165 -11.21 -14.77 3.99
N ASN A 166 -10.15 -14.28 3.33
CA ASN A 166 -10.29 -13.65 2.03
C ASN A 166 -10.29 -14.67 0.88
N LEU A 167 -9.67 -15.84 1.05
CA LEU A 167 -9.79 -16.97 0.11
C LEU A 167 -11.24 -17.47 0.03
N GLU A 168 -11.95 -17.57 1.16
CA GLU A 168 -13.39 -17.91 1.18
C GLU A 168 -14.24 -16.92 0.36
N GLU A 169 -13.97 -15.62 0.50
CA GLU A 169 -14.68 -14.59 -0.29
C GLU A 169 -14.28 -14.63 -1.77
N ILE A 170 -13.03 -14.96 -2.09
CA ILE A 170 -12.56 -15.15 -3.48
C ILE A 170 -13.31 -16.31 -4.15
N GLU A 171 -13.41 -17.47 -3.49
CA GLU A 171 -14.15 -18.62 -4.00
C GLU A 171 -15.62 -18.26 -4.28
N LYS A 172 -16.27 -17.60 -3.32
CA LYS A 172 -17.65 -17.12 -3.48
C LYS A 172 -17.80 -16.15 -4.65
N ARG A 173 -16.83 -15.26 -4.87
CA ARG A 173 -16.87 -14.31 -5.99
C ARG A 173 -16.70 -15.00 -7.33
N GLU A 174 -15.74 -15.91 -7.45
CA GLU A 174 -15.54 -16.69 -8.67
C GLU A 174 -16.79 -17.52 -9.00
N PHE A 175 -17.43 -18.14 -7.99
CA PHE A 175 -18.71 -18.84 -8.16
C PHE A 175 -19.84 -17.93 -8.70
N LEU A 176 -19.86 -16.66 -8.29
CA LEU A 176 -20.83 -15.66 -8.76
C LEU A 176 -20.39 -14.93 -10.05
N ALA A 177 -19.43 -15.49 -10.80
CA ALA A 177 -18.87 -14.91 -12.01
C ALA A 177 -18.30 -13.49 -11.82
N ARG A 178 -17.73 -13.21 -10.64
CA ARG A 178 -16.98 -11.99 -10.33
C ARG A 178 -15.50 -12.34 -10.23
N PRO A 179 -14.73 -12.24 -11.33
CA PRO A 179 -13.38 -12.80 -11.40
C PRO A 179 -12.42 -12.17 -10.39
N VAL A 180 -11.44 -12.95 -9.96
CA VAL A 180 -10.31 -12.54 -9.13
C VAL A 180 -9.01 -12.97 -9.81
N LEU A 181 -8.68 -12.27 -10.91
CA LEU A 181 -7.63 -12.69 -11.84
C LEU A 181 -6.25 -12.86 -11.19
N TYR A 182 -5.92 -12.00 -10.23
CA TYR A 182 -4.60 -11.97 -9.58
C TYR A 182 -4.29 -13.21 -8.72
N GLN A 183 -5.28 -14.08 -8.47
CA GLN A 183 -5.12 -15.36 -7.75
C GLN A 183 -5.17 -16.57 -8.67
N ARG A 184 -5.31 -16.38 -9.98
CA ARG A 184 -5.31 -17.49 -10.94
C ARG A 184 -3.86 -17.83 -11.27
N GLU A 185 -3.49 -19.09 -11.03
CA GLU A 185 -2.18 -19.61 -11.43
C GLU A 185 -2.11 -19.74 -12.95
N LYS A 186 -1.18 -19.01 -13.57
CA LYS A 186 -0.88 -19.03 -15.01
C LYS A 186 0.62 -18.95 -15.22
N SER A 187 1.13 -19.52 -16.31
CA SER A 187 2.52 -19.31 -16.72
C SER A 187 2.72 -17.91 -17.30
N ASP A 188 3.94 -17.39 -17.25
CA ASP A 188 4.26 -16.08 -17.82
C ASP A 188 3.90 -15.97 -19.32
N ASP A 189 4.11 -17.03 -20.11
CA ASP A 189 3.68 -17.08 -21.52
C ASP A 189 2.16 -16.91 -21.67
N SER A 190 1.38 -17.56 -20.81
CA SER A 190 -0.08 -17.42 -20.81
C SER A 190 -0.51 -16.03 -20.36
N ILE A 191 0.21 -15.42 -19.42
CA ILE A 191 -0.07 -14.07 -18.92
C ILE A 191 0.21 -13.05 -20.03
N ALA A 192 1.36 -13.15 -20.70
CA ALA A 192 1.74 -12.28 -21.80
C ALA A 192 0.70 -12.30 -22.92
N LYS A 193 0.23 -13.49 -23.30
CA LYS A 193 -0.84 -13.65 -24.29
C LYS A 193 -2.13 -12.95 -23.85
N GLU A 194 -2.58 -13.19 -22.63
CA GLU A 194 -3.83 -12.60 -22.12
C GLU A 194 -3.74 -11.07 -22.02
N ILE A 195 -2.58 -10.54 -21.61
CA ILE A 195 -2.34 -9.09 -21.59
C ILE A 195 -2.41 -8.53 -23.02
N SER A 196 -1.79 -9.19 -24.01
CA SER A 196 -1.81 -8.74 -25.42
C SER A 196 -3.19 -8.78 -26.09
N GLU A 197 -4.16 -9.45 -25.46
CA GLU A 197 -5.55 -9.51 -25.93
C GLU A 197 -6.47 -8.60 -25.09
N SER A 198 -5.93 -7.92 -24.06
CA SER A 198 -6.72 -7.16 -23.07
C SER A 198 -6.67 -5.66 -23.26
N SER A 199 -7.81 -4.99 -23.13
CA SER A 199 -7.94 -3.54 -23.25
C SER A 199 -8.32 -2.87 -21.93
N PHE A 200 -8.50 -1.55 -21.94
CA PHE A 200 -9.13 -0.85 -20.82
C PHE A 200 -10.55 -1.37 -20.54
N LEU A 201 -11.29 -1.84 -21.55
CA LEU A 201 -12.63 -2.40 -21.34
C LEU A 201 -12.57 -3.68 -20.51
N ASP A 202 -11.54 -4.50 -20.70
CA ASP A 202 -11.29 -5.71 -19.91
C ASP A 202 -10.85 -5.36 -18.49
N LEU A 203 -10.03 -4.32 -18.31
CA LEU A 203 -9.73 -3.80 -16.97
C LEU A 203 -11.00 -3.30 -16.28
N LYS A 204 -11.87 -2.61 -17.02
CA LYS A 204 -13.11 -2.06 -16.51
C LYS A 204 -14.05 -3.18 -16.06
N SER A 205 -14.29 -4.18 -16.90
CA SER A 205 -15.19 -5.30 -16.62
C SER A 205 -14.65 -6.22 -15.53
N ASN A 206 -13.38 -6.61 -15.61
CA ASN A 206 -12.78 -7.61 -14.72
C ASN A 206 -12.26 -7.05 -13.39
N VAL A 207 -12.10 -5.73 -13.26
CA VAL A 207 -11.56 -5.13 -12.02
C VAL A 207 -12.41 -3.99 -11.48
N ILE A 208 -12.77 -3.00 -12.31
CA ILE A 208 -13.38 -1.74 -11.85
C ILE A 208 -14.86 -1.92 -11.50
N ASP A 209 -15.63 -2.55 -12.39
CA ASP A 209 -17.07 -2.69 -12.26
C ASP A 209 -17.44 -3.70 -11.16
N ILE A 210 -16.65 -4.76 -11.02
CA ILE A 210 -16.84 -5.76 -9.96
C ILE A 210 -16.29 -5.34 -8.59
N GLY A 211 -15.74 -4.12 -8.48
CA GLY A 211 -15.28 -3.52 -7.21
C GLY A 211 -13.97 -4.08 -6.66
N ALA A 212 -13.10 -4.64 -7.52
CA ALA A 212 -11.77 -5.11 -7.13
C ALA A 212 -10.70 -3.99 -7.18
N CYS A 213 -10.95 -2.91 -7.94
CA CYS A 213 -10.03 -1.77 -8.05
C CYS A 213 -9.59 -1.22 -6.68
N VAL A 214 -8.28 -1.09 -6.49
CA VAL A 214 -7.68 -0.58 -5.24
C VAL A 214 -7.48 0.94 -5.24
N LEU A 215 -7.63 1.59 -6.39
CA LEU A 215 -7.49 3.05 -6.60
C LEU A 215 -6.05 3.58 -6.39
N CYS A 216 -5.04 2.80 -6.75
CA CYS A 216 -3.63 3.21 -6.60
C CYS A 216 -3.13 4.17 -7.70
N GLY A 217 -3.80 4.28 -8.85
CA GLY A 217 -3.36 5.16 -9.94
C GLY A 217 -2.33 4.59 -10.90
N ALA A 218 -1.93 3.31 -10.78
CA ALA A 218 -0.95 2.71 -11.70
C ALA A 218 -1.41 2.75 -13.17
N CYS A 219 -2.70 2.51 -13.41
CA CYS A 219 -3.30 2.61 -14.74
C CYS A 219 -3.31 4.03 -15.31
N GLU A 220 -3.44 5.06 -14.46
CA GLU A 220 -3.34 6.45 -14.88
C GLU A 220 -1.90 6.74 -15.27
N TYR A 221 -0.92 6.43 -14.39
CA TYR A 221 0.51 6.62 -14.64
C TYR A 221 1.01 5.92 -15.91
N ALA A 222 0.70 4.63 -16.08
CA ALA A 222 1.19 3.84 -17.21
C ALA A 222 0.48 4.11 -18.55
N CYS A 223 -0.51 5.01 -18.59
CA CYS A 223 -1.24 5.31 -19.82
C CYS A 223 -0.41 6.26 -20.71
N PRO A 224 0.11 5.79 -21.85
CA PRO A 224 1.01 6.60 -22.70
C PRO A 224 0.31 7.83 -23.29
N ASP A 225 -0.98 7.69 -23.60
CA ASP A 225 -1.78 8.72 -24.27
C ASP A 225 -2.56 9.61 -23.27
N ASN A 226 -2.32 9.47 -21.96
CA ASN A 226 -3.00 10.22 -20.91
C ASN A 226 -4.55 10.14 -20.94
N LEU A 227 -5.09 9.04 -21.47
CA LEU A 227 -6.54 8.84 -21.64
C LEU A 227 -7.25 8.45 -20.34
N ILE A 228 -6.53 7.91 -19.35
CA ILE A 228 -7.10 7.48 -18.06
C ILE A 228 -6.91 8.58 -17.03
N THR A 229 -7.99 8.97 -16.35
CA THR A 229 -7.98 9.96 -15.26
C THR A 229 -8.61 9.39 -14.00
N ILE A 230 -8.05 9.74 -12.85
CA ILE A 230 -8.67 9.51 -11.54
C ILE A 230 -8.88 10.85 -10.82
N ASP A 231 -10.15 11.18 -10.61
CA ASP A 231 -10.60 12.41 -9.93
C ASP A 231 -11.64 12.04 -8.86
N ASP A 232 -11.15 11.64 -7.68
CA ASP A 232 -11.90 11.18 -6.50
C ASP A 232 -12.93 10.04 -6.73
N THR A 233 -12.87 9.41 -7.89
CA THR A 233 -13.80 8.36 -8.34
C THR A 233 -13.03 7.20 -8.96
N LYS A 234 -13.74 6.20 -9.50
CA LYS A 234 -13.11 5.08 -10.21
C LYS A 234 -12.33 5.60 -11.44
N PRO A 235 -11.32 4.88 -11.95
CA PRO A 235 -10.64 5.26 -13.19
C PRO A 235 -11.62 5.40 -14.35
N ILE A 236 -11.53 6.52 -15.08
CA ILE A 236 -12.36 6.80 -16.26
C ILE A 236 -11.41 7.00 -17.45
N MET A 237 -11.72 6.35 -18.57
CA MET A 237 -11.03 6.58 -19.83
C MET A 237 -11.80 7.60 -20.67
N LYS A 238 -11.09 8.61 -21.18
CA LYS A 238 -11.60 9.62 -22.12
C LYS A 238 -10.86 9.45 -23.45
N GLY A 239 -11.60 9.33 -24.54
CA GLY A 239 -11.03 9.08 -25.87
C GLY A 239 -10.94 7.59 -26.20
N GLN A 240 -10.09 7.26 -27.17
CA GLN A 240 -9.92 5.92 -27.71
C GLN A 240 -8.45 5.54 -27.66
N CYS A 241 -8.14 4.38 -27.07
CA CYS A 241 -6.78 3.81 -27.09
C CYS A 241 -6.38 3.42 -28.51
N SER A 242 -5.07 3.38 -28.76
CA SER A 242 -4.52 2.61 -29.87
C SER A 242 -4.92 1.14 -29.76
N GLU A 243 -5.05 0.46 -30.91
CA GLU A 243 -5.59 -0.92 -30.98
C GLU A 243 -4.74 -1.93 -30.18
N ASP A 244 -3.43 -1.68 -30.06
CA ASP A 244 -2.46 -2.58 -29.41
C ASP A 244 -2.02 -2.11 -28.00
N CYS A 245 -2.82 -1.28 -27.32
CA CYS A 245 -2.47 -0.77 -25.99
C CYS A 245 -3.05 -1.60 -24.84
N HIS A 246 -2.16 -2.16 -24.03
CA HIS A 246 -2.50 -3.06 -22.91
C HIS A 246 -1.95 -2.59 -21.55
N ALA A 247 -1.28 -1.43 -21.52
CA ALA A 247 -0.48 -0.98 -20.39
C ALA A 247 -1.25 -0.95 -19.05
N CYS A 248 -2.46 -0.37 -19.05
CA CYS A 248 -3.27 -0.26 -17.84
C CYS A 248 -3.69 -1.62 -17.25
N PHE A 249 -3.93 -2.62 -18.11
CA PHE A 249 -4.25 -3.97 -17.70
C PHE A 249 -3.01 -4.68 -17.17
N ALA A 250 -1.87 -4.52 -17.87
CA ALA A 250 -0.60 -5.10 -17.48
C ALA A 250 -0.15 -4.66 -16.09
N VAL A 251 -0.23 -3.37 -15.76
CA VAL A 251 0.29 -2.84 -14.47
C VAL A 251 -0.69 -2.95 -13.30
N CYS A 252 -1.94 -3.35 -13.53
CA CYS A 252 -2.94 -3.42 -12.47
C CYS A 252 -2.61 -4.55 -11.47
N PRO A 253 -2.59 -4.30 -10.14
CA PRO A 253 -2.32 -5.34 -9.15
C PRO A 253 -3.48 -6.36 -8.98
N ARG A 254 -4.58 -6.18 -9.72
CA ARG A 254 -5.78 -7.02 -9.65
C ARG A 254 -6.05 -7.81 -10.94
N THR A 255 -5.18 -7.68 -11.92
CA THR A 255 -5.09 -8.56 -13.10
C THR A 255 -4.07 -9.67 -12.83
N PHE A 256 -3.65 -10.42 -13.85
CA PHE A 256 -2.71 -11.52 -13.68
C PHE A 256 -1.37 -11.08 -13.08
N ILE A 257 -0.79 -11.91 -12.22
CA ILE A 257 0.49 -11.65 -11.54
C ILE A 257 1.57 -12.58 -12.13
N PRO A 258 2.68 -12.02 -12.63
CA PRO A 258 3.86 -12.79 -13.06
C PRO A 258 4.30 -13.81 -12.03
N GLU A 259 4.90 -14.92 -12.48
CA GLU A 259 5.28 -16.03 -11.60
C GLU A 259 6.27 -15.60 -10.52
N ASP A 260 7.22 -14.72 -10.83
CA ASP A 260 8.22 -14.18 -9.91
C ASP A 260 7.67 -13.22 -8.86
N LEU A 261 6.47 -12.66 -9.09
CA LEU A 261 5.78 -11.75 -8.17
C LEU A 261 4.66 -12.42 -7.38
N ARG A 262 4.33 -13.67 -7.68
CA ARG A 262 3.16 -14.35 -7.09
C ARG A 262 3.41 -14.71 -5.62
N ASN A 263 2.43 -14.38 -4.77
CA ASN A 263 2.46 -14.79 -3.37
C ASN A 263 2.29 -16.31 -3.23
N ASP A 264 3.05 -16.92 -2.33
CA ASP A 264 2.83 -18.28 -1.86
C ASP A 264 1.94 -18.23 -0.61
N ASN A 265 0.63 -18.40 -0.79
CA ASN A 265 -0.35 -18.32 0.29
C ASN A 265 -0.14 -19.38 1.40
N SER A 266 0.71 -20.40 1.20
CA SER A 266 1.08 -21.35 2.25
C SER A 266 2.06 -20.76 3.28
N LYS A 267 2.72 -19.65 2.92
CA LYS A 267 3.64 -18.91 3.77
C LYS A 267 3.01 -17.60 4.18
N ALA A 268 2.43 -17.57 5.38
CA ALA A 268 1.56 -16.50 5.83
C ALA A 268 2.13 -15.07 5.73
N ILE A 269 3.44 -14.92 5.89
CA ILE A 269 4.13 -13.63 5.81
C ILE A 269 5.04 -13.47 4.58
N GLY A 270 4.93 -14.41 3.63
CA GLY A 270 5.79 -14.55 2.46
C GLY A 270 7.21 -15.00 2.79
N GLU A 271 8.05 -15.05 1.76
CA GLU A 271 9.50 -15.27 1.90
C GLU A 271 10.19 -14.04 2.47
N PHE A 272 11.21 -14.26 3.31
CA PHE A 272 11.98 -13.18 3.93
C PHE A 272 13.39 -13.63 4.29
N LYS A 273 14.30 -12.67 4.42
CA LYS A 273 15.67 -12.89 4.91
C LYS A 273 15.74 -12.84 6.43
N LYS A 274 15.08 -11.85 7.05
CA LYS A 274 15.11 -11.64 8.50
C LYS A 274 13.88 -10.88 8.98
N VAL A 275 13.45 -11.16 10.21
CA VAL A 275 12.42 -10.38 10.92
C VAL A 275 13.03 -9.81 12.20
N LEU A 276 12.81 -8.52 12.43
CA LEU A 276 13.35 -7.76 13.55
C LEU A 276 12.26 -6.92 14.19
N SER A 277 12.38 -6.65 15.48
CA SER A 277 11.63 -5.59 16.15
C SER A 277 12.57 -4.39 16.23
N VAL A 278 12.16 -3.27 15.65
CA VAL A 278 12.99 -2.08 15.50
C VAL A 278 12.33 -0.86 16.12
N LYS A 279 13.15 0.11 16.53
CA LYS A 279 12.70 1.39 17.07
C LYS A 279 13.53 2.53 16.49
N SER A 280 12.89 3.66 16.20
CA SER A 280 13.58 4.86 15.74
C SER A 280 14.38 5.50 16.87
N LEU A 281 15.59 5.93 16.55
CA LEU A 281 16.44 6.75 17.42
C LEU A 281 16.43 8.24 17.03
N LYS A 282 15.80 8.59 15.90
CA LYS A 282 15.76 9.95 15.34
C LYS A 282 14.42 10.64 15.54
N HIS A 283 13.33 9.89 15.35
CA HIS A 283 11.98 10.41 15.31
C HIS A 283 11.12 9.74 16.37
N SER A 284 10.38 10.55 17.15
CA SER A 284 9.55 10.07 18.26
C SER A 284 8.05 10.38 18.12
N GLN A 285 7.70 11.20 17.13
CA GLN A 285 6.34 11.68 16.87
C GLN A 285 5.76 10.93 15.66
N GLY A 286 5.20 9.72 15.87
CA GLY A 286 4.64 8.91 14.78
C GLY A 286 3.96 7.62 15.25
N GLN A 287 3.19 6.99 14.36
CA GLN A 287 2.65 5.63 14.54
C GLN A 287 3.77 4.61 14.28
N ASP A 288 3.67 3.42 14.87
CA ASP A 288 4.58 2.30 14.59
C ASP A 288 6.06 2.72 14.71
N GLY A 289 6.41 3.33 15.86
CA GLY A 289 7.80 3.69 16.18
C GLY A 289 8.47 4.69 15.23
N SER A 290 7.71 5.35 14.33
CA SER A 290 8.21 6.28 13.30
C SER A 290 9.26 5.68 12.34
N ILE A 291 9.23 4.35 12.15
CA ILE A 291 10.27 3.63 11.40
C ILE A 291 10.30 4.01 9.93
N VAL A 292 9.14 4.13 9.29
CA VAL A 292 9.03 4.51 7.87
C VAL A 292 9.68 5.88 7.64
N THR A 293 9.30 6.88 8.43
CA THR A 293 9.88 8.24 8.40
C THR A 293 11.39 8.19 8.60
N THR A 294 11.87 7.36 9.53
CA THR A 294 13.30 7.22 9.83
C THR A 294 14.10 6.59 8.69
N LEU A 295 13.52 5.58 8.02
CA LEU A 295 14.17 4.96 6.87
C LEU A 295 14.16 5.90 5.66
N LEU A 296 13.09 6.66 5.42
CA LEU A 296 13.08 7.67 4.37
C LEU A 296 14.13 8.78 4.62
N ASP A 297 14.22 9.28 5.85
CA ASP A 297 15.27 10.23 6.28
C ASP A 297 16.67 9.64 6.03
N TYR A 298 16.92 8.39 6.46
CA TYR A 298 18.18 7.70 6.19
C TYR A 298 18.50 7.62 4.69
N LEU A 299 17.51 7.23 3.86
CA LEU A 299 17.67 7.05 2.42
C LEU A 299 17.98 8.38 1.71
N LEU A 300 17.31 9.48 2.08
CA LEU A 300 17.54 10.81 1.53
C LEU A 300 18.86 11.40 2.01
N THR A 301 19.15 11.34 3.31
CA THR A 301 20.39 11.88 3.91
C THR A 301 21.66 11.22 3.36
N ASN A 302 21.57 9.96 2.92
CA ASN A 302 22.69 9.21 2.36
C ASN A 302 22.67 9.14 0.81
N ASP A 303 21.85 9.95 0.14
CA ASP A 303 21.73 10.01 -1.34
C ASP A 303 21.45 8.64 -2.02
N ILE A 304 20.88 7.70 -1.27
CA ILE A 304 20.49 6.37 -1.77
C ILE A 304 19.33 6.55 -2.77
N VAL A 305 18.41 7.46 -2.42
CA VAL A 305 17.29 7.90 -3.26
C VAL A 305 17.34 9.42 -3.40
N SER A 306 16.86 9.93 -4.54
CA SER A 306 16.73 11.37 -4.77
C SER A 306 15.48 11.92 -4.08
N ASP A 307 14.40 11.13 -4.07
CA ASP A 307 13.09 11.58 -3.62
C ASP A 307 12.32 10.45 -2.93
N ALA A 308 11.32 10.83 -2.13
CA ALA A 308 10.37 9.94 -1.51
C ALA A 308 8.95 10.20 -2.05
N LEU A 309 8.29 9.13 -2.50
CA LEU A 309 6.86 9.11 -2.80
C LEU A 309 6.09 8.77 -1.51
N ILE A 310 5.45 9.80 -0.95
CA ILE A 310 4.77 9.76 0.35
C ILE A 310 3.28 10.12 0.22
N VAL A 311 2.51 9.77 1.25
CA VAL A 311 1.09 10.12 1.37
C VAL A 311 0.89 11.06 2.56
N ASP A 312 0.38 12.25 2.28
CA ASP A 312 -0.01 13.24 3.28
C ASP A 312 -1.53 13.45 3.24
N LYS A 313 -2.05 14.37 4.07
CA LYS A 313 -3.48 14.73 4.13
C LYS A 313 -3.69 16.16 3.67
N GLU A 314 -4.78 16.41 2.94
CA GLU A 314 -5.14 17.76 2.50
C GLU A 314 -5.43 18.69 3.70
N ASP A 315 -4.88 19.91 3.68
CA ASP A 315 -5.08 20.88 4.77
C ASP A 315 -6.54 21.38 4.84
N TYR A 316 -7.23 21.43 3.70
CA TYR A 316 -8.61 21.91 3.59
C TYR A 316 -9.66 20.80 3.65
N LEU A 317 -9.26 19.54 3.53
CA LEU A 317 -10.14 18.39 3.65
C LEU A 317 -9.55 17.36 4.61
N ALA A 318 -10.00 17.44 5.87
CA ALA A 318 -9.47 16.66 6.97
C ALA A 318 -9.40 15.17 6.62
N TRP A 319 -8.22 14.58 6.81
CA TRP A 319 -7.92 13.16 6.59
C TRP A 319 -8.06 12.65 5.16
N LYS A 320 -8.35 13.51 4.17
CA LYS A 320 -8.32 13.08 2.77
C LYS A 320 -6.87 12.95 2.32
N PRO A 321 -6.44 11.74 1.93
CA PRO A 321 -5.06 11.52 1.57
C PRO A 321 -4.77 12.04 0.17
N TYR A 322 -3.56 12.56 -0.03
CA TYR A 322 -2.99 12.80 -1.36
C TYR A 322 -1.53 12.32 -1.36
N ALA A 323 -1.07 11.89 -2.53
CA ALA A 323 0.32 11.50 -2.71
C ALA A 323 1.14 12.68 -3.24
N LYS A 324 2.40 12.76 -2.82
CA LYS A 324 3.37 13.71 -3.35
C LYS A 324 4.77 13.12 -3.37
N ILE A 325 5.62 13.69 -4.21
CA ILE A 325 7.04 13.38 -4.26
C ILE A 325 7.79 14.54 -3.62
N THR A 326 8.74 14.23 -2.75
CA THR A 326 9.53 15.23 -2.06
C THR A 326 10.91 14.71 -1.72
N SER A 327 11.89 15.61 -1.74
CA SER A 327 13.23 15.40 -1.19
C SER A 327 13.40 16.10 0.17
N ASP A 328 12.38 16.82 0.64
CA ASP A 328 12.40 17.55 1.91
C ASP A 328 12.06 16.63 3.09
N ILE A 329 13.02 16.45 3.99
CA ILE A 329 12.90 15.62 5.20
C ILE A 329 11.81 16.18 6.14
N ASP A 330 11.63 17.50 6.24
CA ASP A 330 10.60 18.09 7.10
C ASP A 330 9.20 17.72 6.59
N GLU A 331 9.02 17.66 5.27
CA GLU A 331 7.77 17.18 4.67
C GLU A 331 7.54 15.68 4.92
N VAL A 332 8.60 14.87 4.86
CA VAL A 332 8.54 13.44 5.20
C VAL A 332 8.10 13.25 6.65
N ILE A 333 8.68 14.00 7.59
CA ILE A 333 8.29 13.95 9.01
C ILE A 333 6.84 14.41 9.20
N LYS A 334 6.44 15.54 8.60
CA LYS A 334 5.07 16.07 8.69
C LYS A 334 4.03 15.07 8.16
N SER A 335 4.38 14.34 7.09
CA SER A 335 3.53 13.31 6.51
C SER A 335 3.41 12.03 7.33
N GLY A 336 4.04 11.94 8.51
CA GLY A 336 3.94 10.78 9.40
C GLY A 336 2.52 10.50 9.91
N GLY A 337 2.33 9.31 10.46
CA GLY A 337 1.05 8.85 11.03
C GLY A 337 0.12 8.22 10.00
N THR A 338 -0.90 7.49 10.50
CA THR A 338 -1.72 6.64 9.64
C THR A 338 -2.77 7.41 8.85
N LYS A 339 -2.95 7.04 7.58
CA LYS A 339 -4.07 7.47 6.72
C LYS A 339 -4.89 6.24 6.36
N TYR A 340 -6.14 6.22 6.80
CA TYR A 340 -7.05 5.08 6.67
C TYR A 340 -7.99 5.23 5.47
N SER A 341 -7.55 5.94 4.43
CA SER A 341 -8.23 6.07 3.15
C SER A 341 -7.19 5.95 2.04
N VAL A 342 -7.64 5.65 0.82
CA VAL A 342 -6.76 5.49 -0.34
C VAL A 342 -6.64 6.79 -1.13
N CYS A 343 -5.50 6.96 -1.81
CA CYS A 343 -5.34 7.96 -2.86
C CYS A 343 -4.63 7.33 -4.07
N PRO A 344 -4.67 7.96 -5.26
CA PRO A 344 -3.90 7.55 -6.42
C PRO A 344 -2.38 7.76 -6.21
N VAL A 345 -1.73 6.86 -5.46
CA VAL A 345 -0.32 6.98 -5.05
C VAL A 345 0.66 7.15 -6.20
N PHE A 346 0.37 6.60 -7.38
CA PHE A 346 1.27 6.71 -8.54
C PHE A 346 1.07 7.99 -9.37
N LYS A 347 0.02 8.77 -9.12
CA LYS A 347 -0.31 9.97 -9.91
C LYS A 347 0.83 11.00 -9.94
N PRO A 348 1.53 11.30 -8.83
CA PRO A 348 2.66 12.25 -8.86
C PRO A 348 3.83 11.84 -9.76
N LEU A 349 3.98 10.55 -10.09
CA LEU A 349 5.07 10.08 -10.96
C LEU A 349 4.95 10.58 -12.39
N LYS A 350 3.74 10.99 -12.84
CA LYS A 350 3.56 11.60 -14.17
C LYS A 350 4.28 12.92 -14.33
N ASN A 351 4.30 13.72 -13.26
CA ASN A 351 4.94 15.04 -13.31
C ASN A 351 6.45 14.92 -13.53
N ILE A 352 7.06 13.82 -13.07
CA ILE A 352 8.49 13.54 -13.30
C ILE A 352 8.73 13.10 -14.74
N SER A 353 7.88 12.25 -15.32
CA SER A 353 8.04 11.84 -16.71
C SER A 353 7.93 13.02 -17.69
N GLU A 354 7.09 14.02 -17.38
CA GLU A 354 6.91 15.22 -18.21
C GLU A 354 8.08 16.23 -18.11
N GLU A 355 8.96 16.12 -17.11
CA GLU A 355 10.15 16.97 -16.98
C GLU A 355 11.37 16.46 -17.78
N VAL A 356 11.31 15.21 -18.27
CA VAL A 356 12.41 14.51 -18.96
C VAL A 356 12.18 14.42 -20.50
N ASP A 357 10.96 14.65 -20.96
CA ASP A 357 10.56 14.75 -22.38
C ASP A 357 10.54 16.22 -22.86
#